data_AF-A0A9E1T1M9-F1
#
_entry.id   AF-A0A9E1T1M9-F1
#
_cell.length_a   1.000
_cell.length_b   1.000
_cell.length_c   1.000
_cell.angle_alpha   90.00
_cell.angle_beta   90.00
_cell.angle_gamma   90.00
#
_symmetry.space_group_name_H-M   'P 1'
#
loop_
_entity.id
_entity.type
_entity.pdbx_description
1 polymer ?
#
loop_
_entity_poly.entity_id
_entity_poly.type
_entity_poly.pdbx_seq_one_letter_code
_entity_poly.pdbx_strand_id
1 'polypeptide(L)'
;MNYKITSLFTFVLAGVAFATPASTDEENGTTLDTIPNVVTADIKVGIERHIEELSAANGGFFPIAFDGNQMKLKLVRVHMEYLANLG
;
A
#
# COMPACT_ATOMS: atom_id res chain seq x y z
N MET A 1 -25.57 -5.02 25.17
CA MET A 1 -25.37 -6.49 25.10
C MET A 1 -26.66 -7.12 24.63
N ASN A 2 -26.68 -7.71 23.43
CA ASN A 2 -27.52 -8.84 23.02
C ASN A 2 -27.33 -9.09 21.51
N TYR A 3 -26.82 -10.28 21.22
CA TYR A 3 -26.34 -10.75 19.93
C TYR A 3 -27.49 -11.04 18.98
N LYS A 4 -27.52 -10.37 17.82
CA LYS A 4 -28.24 -10.88 16.66
C LYS A 4 -27.33 -11.82 15.87
N ILE A 5 -27.12 -12.99 16.49
CA ILE A 5 -26.73 -14.22 15.80
C ILE A 5 -27.94 -14.61 14.95
N THR A 6 -27.88 -14.26 13.67
CA THR A 6 -28.73 -14.79 12.62
C THR A 6 -27.84 -14.79 11.38
N SER A 7 -27.07 -15.86 11.22
CA SER A 7 -27.45 -16.96 10.33
C SER A 7 -27.41 -16.52 8.88
N LEU A 8 -26.25 -16.66 8.24
CA LEU A 8 -26.18 -17.42 6.99
C LEU A 8 -24.72 -17.72 6.66
N PHE A 9 -24.23 -18.82 7.22
CA PHE A 9 -22.97 -19.44 6.85
C PHE A 9 -23.19 -20.14 5.51
N THR A 10 -23.18 -19.41 4.40
CA THR A 10 -23.20 -20.01 3.06
C THR A 10 -21.79 -20.41 2.66
N PHE A 11 -21.47 -21.63 3.06
CA PHE A 11 -20.38 -22.45 2.58
C PHE A 11 -20.73 -22.92 1.17
N VAL A 12 -20.20 -22.28 0.13
CA VAL A 12 -20.23 -22.83 -1.23
C VAL A 12 -18.84 -23.33 -1.57
N LEU A 13 -18.66 -24.63 -1.34
CA LEU A 13 -17.55 -25.44 -1.80
C LEU A 13 -17.97 -26.09 -3.12
N ALA A 14 -17.33 -25.72 -4.24
CA ALA A 14 -17.32 -26.52 -5.45
C ALA A 14 -16.01 -26.23 -6.21
N GLY A 15 -15.14 -27.22 -6.23
CA GLY A 15 -13.79 -27.13 -6.74
C GLY A 15 -13.72 -27.07 -8.27
N VAL A 16 -12.70 -26.35 -8.74
CA VAL A 16 -12.10 -26.56 -10.04
C VAL A 16 -10.61 -26.79 -9.79
N ALA A 17 -10.20 -28.06 -9.85
CA ALA A 17 -8.81 -28.43 -10.00
C ALA A 17 -8.45 -28.25 -11.47
N PHE A 18 -7.57 -27.29 -11.77
CA PHE A 18 -6.88 -27.25 -13.06
C PHE A 18 -5.40 -26.97 -12.85
N ALA A 19 -4.62 -27.96 -13.29
CA ALA A 19 -3.18 -28.09 -13.45
C ALA A 19 -2.28 -26.87 -13.16
N THR A 20 -1.29 -27.11 -12.30
CA THR A 20 -0.01 -26.40 -12.26
C THR A 20 0.80 -26.74 -13.52
N PRO A 21 1.13 -25.79 -14.41
CA PRO A 21 2.28 -25.95 -15.28
C PRO A 21 3.55 -25.61 -14.50
N ALA A 22 4.55 -26.45 -14.76
CA ALA A 22 5.91 -26.46 -14.25
C ALA A 22 6.53 -25.07 -14.01
N SER A 23 7.27 -24.98 -12.90
CA SER A 23 8.29 -23.98 -12.62
C SER A 23 9.30 -23.92 -13.76
N THR A 24 9.24 -22.83 -14.54
CA THR A 24 10.37 -22.38 -15.36
C THR A 24 11.12 -21.36 -14.51
N ASP A 25 12.28 -21.75 -14.01
CA ASP A 25 13.28 -20.84 -13.49
C ASP A 25 13.84 -20.04 -14.67
N GLU A 26 13.16 -18.95 -15.01
CA GLU A 26 13.67 -17.91 -15.89
C GLU A 26 14.48 -16.93 -15.03
N GLU A 27 15.76 -17.22 -14.85
CA GLU A 27 16.78 -16.25 -14.48
C GLU A 27 16.87 -15.20 -15.60
N ASN A 28 15.93 -14.25 -15.62
CA ASN A 28 16.05 -13.07 -16.44
C ASN A 28 16.79 -12.00 -15.63
N GLY A 29 18.11 -12.05 -15.68
CA GLY A 29 19.00 -10.95 -15.32
C GLY A 29 18.69 -9.72 -16.15
N THR A 30 17.61 -9.02 -15.80
CA THR A 30 17.30 -7.70 -16.33
C THR A 30 18.20 -6.71 -15.61
N THR A 31 19.27 -6.37 -16.31
CA THR A 31 20.13 -5.21 -16.12
C THR A 31 19.45 -4.09 -15.34
N LEU A 32 20.00 -3.77 -14.17
CA LEU A 32 19.69 -2.61 -13.33
C LEU A 32 20.09 -1.28 -14.01
N ASP A 33 19.85 -1.18 -15.31
CA ASP A 33 20.18 0.00 -16.11
C ASP A 33 19.02 0.98 -16.04
N THR A 34 19.13 1.84 -15.03
CA THR A 34 18.60 3.20 -15.00
C THR A 34 17.08 3.31 -15.10
N ILE A 35 16.42 3.19 -13.94
CA ILE A 35 15.09 3.77 -13.74
C ILE A 35 15.18 5.26 -14.13
N PRO A 36 14.39 5.75 -15.10
CA PRO A 36 14.45 7.14 -15.52
C PRO A 36 14.09 8.04 -14.35
N ASN A 37 15.02 8.90 -13.93
CA ASN A 37 14.86 9.94 -12.90
C ASN A 37 13.57 10.79 -13.05
N VAL A 38 13.00 10.84 -14.26
CA VAL A 38 11.75 11.54 -14.58
C VAL A 38 10.54 10.96 -13.83
N VAL A 39 10.44 9.63 -13.67
CA VAL A 39 9.32 9.00 -12.96
C VAL A 39 9.34 9.34 -11.46
N THR A 40 10.53 9.55 -10.89
CA THR A 40 10.74 9.92 -9.49
C THR A 40 10.21 11.32 -9.17
N ALA A 41 10.26 12.26 -10.13
CA ALA A 41 9.80 13.64 -9.94
C ALA A 41 8.27 13.72 -9.79
N ASP A 42 7.53 13.02 -10.64
CA ASP A 42 6.06 13.00 -10.60
C ASP A 42 5.54 12.33 -9.33
N ILE A 43 6.21 11.26 -8.88
CA ILE A 43 5.91 10.59 -7.62
C ILE A 43 6.09 11.55 -6.44
N LYS A 44 7.20 12.32 -6.43
CA LYS A 44 7.44 13.33 -5.40
C LYS A 44 6.30 14.36 -5.35
N VAL A 45 5.91 14.91 -6.50
CA VAL A 45 4.80 15.89 -6.58
C VAL A 45 3.49 15.27 -6.10
N GLY A 46 3.24 14.00 -6.42
CA GLY A 46 2.07 13.27 -5.94
C GLY A 46 2.05 13.12 -4.41
N ILE A 47 3.18 12.76 -3.81
CA ILE A 47 3.32 12.63 -2.35
C ILE A 47 3.11 13.99 -1.66
N GLU A 48 3.74 15.05 -2.16
CA GLU A 48 3.60 16.40 -1.60
C GLU A 48 2.14 16.87 -1.63
N ARG A 49 1.47 16.71 -2.77
CA ARG A 49 0.04 17.05 -2.90
C ARG A 49 -0.83 16.27 -1.91
N HIS A 50 -0.61 14.97 -1.78
CA HIS A 50 -1.40 14.13 -0.88
C HIS A 50 -1.20 14.52 0.58
N ILE A 51 0.03 14.86 0.97
CA ILE A 51 0.35 15.36 2.31
C ILE A 51 -0.39 16.67 2.58
N GLU A 52 -0.40 17.61 1.62
CA GLU A 52 -1.11 18.89 1.74
C GLU A 52 -2.61 18.68 1.92
N GLU A 53 -3.23 17.84 1.10
CA GLU A 53 -4.66 17.52 1.17
C GLU A 53 -5.03 16.91 2.52
N LEU A 54 -4.28 15.90 2.97
CA LEU A 54 -4.52 15.27 4.27
C LEU A 54 -4.27 16.23 5.44
N SER A 55 -3.22 17.04 5.35
CA SER A 55 -2.89 18.06 6.36
C SER A 55 -4.02 19.09 6.47
N ALA A 56 -4.53 19.58 5.34
CA ALA A 56 -5.64 20.53 5.32
C ALA A 56 -6.93 19.91 5.89
N ALA A 57 -7.25 18.67 5.50
CA ALA A 57 -8.45 17.97 5.95
C ALA A 57 -8.45 17.65 7.45
N ASN A 58 -7.27 17.47 8.05
CA ASN A 58 -7.12 17.00 9.44
C ASN A 58 -6.44 18.03 10.37
N GLY A 59 -6.35 19.29 9.96
CA GLY A 59 -5.80 20.38 10.78
C GLY A 59 -4.31 20.22 11.10
N GLY A 60 -3.53 19.64 10.19
CA GLY A 60 -2.09 19.42 10.34
C GLY A 60 -1.71 18.13 11.07
N PHE A 61 -2.67 17.27 11.38
CA PHE A 61 -2.45 15.97 12.03
C PHE A 61 -2.78 14.81 11.09
N PHE A 62 -2.12 13.68 11.28
CA PHE A 62 -2.32 12.47 10.49
C PHE A 62 -2.90 11.38 11.40
N PRO A 63 -4.16 10.97 11.19
CA PRO A 63 -4.80 9.96 12.01
C PRO A 63 -4.24 8.57 11.70
N ILE A 64 -3.80 7.85 12.74
CA ILE A 64 -3.27 6.48 12.62
C ILE A 64 -3.94 5.60 13.66
N ALA A 65 -4.37 4.40 13.25
CA ALA A 65 -4.82 3.37 14.16
C ALA A 65 -3.61 2.62 14.73
N PHE A 66 -3.46 2.61 16.05
CA PHE A 66 -2.42 1.84 16.74
C PHE A 66 -2.97 1.26 18.04
N ASP A 67 -2.79 -0.05 18.24
CA ASP A 67 -3.24 -0.78 19.43
C ASP A 67 -4.71 -0.52 19.80
N GLY A 68 -5.60 -0.55 18.81
CA GLY A 68 -7.04 -0.28 18.99
C GLY A 68 -7.39 1.19 19.28
N ASN A 69 -6.41 2.10 19.29
CA ASN A 69 -6.60 3.52 19.54
C ASN A 69 -6.39 4.35 18.26
N GLN A 70 -7.11 5.47 18.14
CA GLN A 70 -6.88 6.45 17.07
C GLN A 70 -5.93 7.54 17.57
N MET A 71 -4.73 7.58 17.00
CA MET A 71 -3.69 8.58 17.31
C MET A 71 -3.71 9.73 16.32
N LYS A 72 -3.33 10.93 16.77
CA LYS A 72 -3.10 12.10 15.91
C LYS A 72 -1.62 12.45 15.93
N LEU A 73 -0.92 12.16 14.84
CA LEU A 73 0.52 12.40 14.75
C LEU A 73 0.82 13.62 13.88
N LYS A 74 1.97 14.25 14.13
CA LYS A 74 2.47 15.34 13.30
C LYS A 74 3.57 14.82 12.39
N LEU A 75 3.50 15.19 11.10
CA LEU A 75 4.57 14.90 10.16
C LEU A 75 5.77 15.81 10.46
N VAL A 76 6.90 15.20 10.81
CA VAL A 76 8.13 15.93 11.17
C VAL A 76 9.05 16.07 9.96
N ARG A 77 9.25 14.99 9.21
CA ARG A 77 10.12 14.95 8.03
C ARG A 77 9.73 13.79 7.14
N VAL A 78 9.87 13.99 5.83
CA VAL A 78 9.76 12.92 4.83
C VAL A 78 11.15 12.60 4.31
N HIS A 79 11.44 11.30 4.23
CA HIS A 79 12.65 10.72 3.68
C HIS A 79 12.35 10.25 2.25
N MET A 80 13.01 10.87 1.25
CA MET A 80 12.72 10.67 -0.18
C MET A 80 13.76 9.80 -0.88
N GLU A 81 14.81 9.38 -0.16
CA GLU A 81 15.88 8.51 -0.67
C GLU A 81 15.35 7.19 -1.26
N TYR A 82 14.22 6.70 -0.77
CA TYR A 82 13.61 5.44 -1.23
C TYR A 82 12.95 5.55 -2.59
N LEU A 83 12.63 6.75 -3.07
CA LEU A 83 12.04 6.92 -4.40
C LEU A 83 13.03 6.58 -5.53
N ALA A 84 14.33 6.62 -5.24
CA ALA A 84 15.38 6.22 -6.17
C ALA A 84 15.39 4.71 -6.47
N ASN A 85 14.78 3.91 -5.58
CA ASN A 85 14.79 2.44 -5.66
C ASN A 85 13.47 1.86 -6.19
N LEU A 86 12.60 2.68 -6.81
CA LEU A 86 11.26 2.27 -7.26
C LEU A 86 11.23 1.61 -8.65
N GLY A 87 12.22 0.80 -8.98
CA GLY A 87 12.23 0.07 -10.24
C GLY A 87 13.24 -1.03 -10.33
#